data_AF-A0A6I3SC08-F1
#
_entry.id   AF-A0A6I3SC08-F1
#
_cell.length_a   1.000
_cell.length_b   1.000
_cell.length_c   1.000
_cell.angle_alpha   90.00
_cell.angle_beta   90.00
_cell.angle_gamma   90.00
#
_symmetry.space_group_name_H-M   'P 1'
#
loop_
_entity.id
_entity.type
_entity.pdbx_description
1 polymer ?
#
loop_
_entity_poly.entity_id
_entity_poly.type
_entity_poly.pdbx_seq_one_letter_code
_entity_poly.pdbx_strand_id
1 'polypeptide(L)'
;MTLTDKVCSLFLSQKVAYLIMPSFRAFCLNRNVKKGIDKLAKEKDEYFYLEKVKLDRLEKLYSKEQERRKTIEDKAKVNVTGITLALTLLSSSITFLNGTKTSNIKLEHGVTEDILLLLFLSTFIYLFLGALDAIKALQLGLVYDIYLSDEIKMASKGSYLRCLELSKSIHFNYKYNTIKENFVTSSYDNIKNAIIALLLLVLLGSIMYVINGNNEKIQDKYKMLIANNSLISINISPCIYRNIN
;
A
#
# COMPACT_ATOMS: atom_id res chain seq x y z
N MET A 1 -13.07 9.26 26.66
CA MET A 1 -13.20 9.24 25.18
C MET A 1 -12.05 10.06 24.62
N THR A 2 -11.04 9.45 23.99
CA THR A 2 -9.80 10.17 23.61
C THR A 2 -9.98 10.95 22.31
N LEU A 3 -9.15 11.97 22.04
CA LEU A 3 -9.17 12.76 20.80
C LEU A 3 -9.17 11.86 19.54
N THR A 4 -8.40 10.78 19.60
CA THR A 4 -8.31 9.74 18.57
C THR A 4 -9.62 8.95 18.35
N ASP A 5 -10.47 8.79 19.37
CA ASP A 5 -11.79 8.17 19.20
C ASP A 5 -12.74 9.09 18.42
N LYS A 6 -12.70 10.41 18.68
CA LYS A 6 -13.48 11.42 17.93
C LYS A 6 -13.03 11.52 16.47
N VAL A 7 -11.73 11.45 16.21
CA VAL A 7 -11.18 11.42 14.84
C VAL A 7 -11.62 10.15 14.12
N CYS A 8 -11.50 8.96 14.72
CA CYS A 8 -11.99 7.73 14.09
C CYS A 8 -13.51 7.78 13.79
N SER A 9 -14.34 8.37 14.68
CA SER A 9 -15.78 8.50 14.42
C SER A 9 -16.13 9.49 13.31
N LEU A 10 -15.35 10.56 13.16
CA LEU A 10 -15.53 11.53 12.08
C LEU A 10 -15.17 10.92 10.72
N PHE A 11 -14.03 10.22 10.65
CA PHE A 11 -13.57 9.53 9.45
C PHE A 11 -14.46 8.33 9.06
N LEU A 12 -15.16 7.70 10.03
CA LEU A 12 -16.14 6.63 9.79
C LEU A 12 -17.28 7.05 8.86
N SER A 13 -17.59 8.36 8.77
CA SER A 13 -18.67 8.88 7.93
C SER A 13 -18.29 9.09 6.46
N GLN A 14 -17.00 9.19 6.13
CA GLN A 14 -16.54 9.53 4.77
C GLN A 14 -15.83 8.35 4.11
N LYS A 15 -16.59 7.59 3.30
CA LYS A 15 -16.09 6.43 2.53
C LYS A 15 -14.84 6.75 1.68
N VAL A 16 -14.70 7.99 1.22
CA VAL A 16 -13.60 8.45 0.35
C VAL A 16 -12.27 8.51 1.10
N ALA A 17 -12.25 8.99 2.34
CA ALA A 17 -11.02 9.11 3.12
C ALA A 17 -10.37 7.75 3.41
N TYR A 18 -11.19 6.70 3.50
CA TYR A 18 -10.73 5.33 3.67
C TYR A 18 -10.16 4.69 2.41
N LEU A 19 -10.55 5.19 1.23
CA LEU A 19 -9.94 4.79 -0.02
C LEU A 19 -8.52 5.36 -0.16
N ILE A 20 -8.33 6.59 0.36
CA ILE A 20 -7.05 7.30 0.30
C ILE A 20 -6.08 6.82 1.38
N MET A 21 -6.55 6.46 2.58
CA MET A 21 -5.69 5.98 3.67
C MET A 21 -6.15 4.63 4.26
N PRO A 22 -5.93 3.50 3.55
CA PRO A 22 -6.30 2.16 4.02
C PRO A 22 -5.72 1.79 5.40
N SER A 23 -4.46 2.16 5.67
CA SER A 23 -3.81 1.85 6.96
C SER A 23 -4.48 2.51 8.15
N PHE A 24 -5.01 3.72 7.96
CA PHE A 24 -5.75 4.42 9.01
C PHE A 24 -7.09 3.74 9.29
N ARG A 25 -7.78 3.26 8.24
CA ARG A 25 -9.00 2.46 8.38
C ARG A 25 -8.73 1.20 9.20
N ALA A 26 -7.70 0.43 8.82
CA ALA A 26 -7.33 -0.79 9.54
C ALA A 26 -6.98 -0.51 10.99
N PHE A 27 -6.27 0.59 11.27
CA PHE A 27 -5.98 1.03 12.63
C PHE A 27 -7.26 1.29 13.45
N CYS A 28 -8.21 2.07 12.92
CA CYS A 28 -9.47 2.34 13.62
C CYS A 28 -10.30 1.07 13.85
N LEU A 29 -10.42 0.21 12.83
CA LEU A 29 -11.15 -1.07 12.95
C LEU A 29 -10.51 -1.98 14.01
N ASN A 30 -9.18 -2.11 13.98
CA ASN A 30 -8.44 -2.95 14.91
C ASN A 30 -8.51 -2.44 16.35
N ARG A 31 -8.66 -1.13 16.57
CA ARG A 31 -8.87 -0.57 17.90
C ARG A 31 -10.19 -1.05 18.52
N ASN A 32 -11.26 -1.11 17.73
CA ASN A 32 -12.55 -1.60 18.21
C ASN A 32 -12.51 -3.10 18.52
N VAL A 33 -11.83 -3.88 17.68
CA VAL A 33 -11.64 -5.32 17.94
C VAL A 33 -10.78 -5.55 19.18
N LYS A 34 -9.68 -4.82 19.38
CA LYS A 34 -8.85 -4.89 20.59
C LYS A 34 -9.61 -4.55 21.86
N LYS A 35 -10.40 -3.47 21.86
CA LYS A 35 -11.30 -3.13 22.98
C LYS A 35 -12.25 -4.30 23.30
N GLY A 36 -12.71 -5.05 22.29
CA GLY A 36 -13.49 -6.26 22.48
C GLY A 36 -12.71 -7.40 23.12
N ILE A 37 -11.48 -7.66 22.66
CA ILE A 37 -10.57 -8.66 23.25
C ILE A 37 -10.28 -8.33 24.73
N ASP A 38 -10.01 -7.07 25.06
CA ASP A 38 -9.72 -6.65 26.43
C ASP A 38 -10.92 -6.81 27.38
N LYS A 39 -12.15 -6.64 26.86
CA LYS A 39 -13.38 -6.93 27.61
C LYS A 39 -13.54 -8.43 27.85
N LEU A 40 -13.38 -9.23 26.79
CA LEU A 40 -13.45 -10.69 26.83
C LEU A 40 -12.38 -11.35 27.70
N ALA A 41 -11.23 -10.69 27.90
CA ALA A 41 -10.21 -11.13 28.82
C ALA A 41 -10.57 -10.86 30.30
N LYS A 42 -11.44 -9.88 30.56
CA LYS A 42 -11.87 -9.47 31.89
C LYS A 42 -13.15 -10.20 32.34
N GLU A 43 -14.09 -10.43 31.43
CA GLU A 43 -15.30 -11.21 31.70
C GLU A 43 -15.01 -12.71 31.48
N LYS A 44 -14.86 -13.45 32.59
CA LYS A 44 -14.57 -14.90 32.58
C LYS A 44 -15.73 -15.77 32.09
N ASP A 45 -16.96 -15.26 32.11
CA ASP A 45 -18.16 -16.11 32.08
C ASP A 45 -18.99 -16.03 30.79
N GLU A 46 -18.57 -15.24 29.79
CA GLU A 46 -19.39 -14.97 28.61
C GLU A 46 -19.29 -16.03 27.49
N TYR A 47 -18.59 -17.16 27.67
CA TYR A 47 -18.48 -18.20 26.62
C TYR A 47 -19.63 -19.23 26.64
N PHE A 48 -20.58 -19.05 27.58
CA PHE A 48 -21.63 -20.00 27.94
C PHE A 48 -22.59 -20.36 26.79
N TYR A 49 -22.74 -19.50 25.77
CA TYR A 49 -23.66 -19.77 24.66
C TYR A 49 -23.16 -20.84 23.68
N LEU A 50 -21.86 -21.15 23.65
CA LEU A 50 -21.30 -22.23 22.81
C LEU A 50 -21.30 -23.59 23.52
N GLU A 51 -21.59 -23.64 24.82
CA GLU A 51 -21.64 -24.86 25.63
C GLU A 51 -22.79 -25.80 25.20
N LYS A 52 -23.86 -25.25 24.63
CA LYS A 52 -24.99 -26.02 24.07
C LYS A 52 -24.68 -26.67 22.72
N VAL A 53 -23.51 -26.40 22.13
CA VAL A 53 -23.12 -26.93 20.82
C VAL A 53 -22.37 -28.24 20.99
N LYS A 54 -22.73 -29.26 20.19
CA LYS A 54 -22.06 -30.57 20.20
C LYS A 54 -20.55 -30.40 19.96
N LEU A 55 -19.74 -31.14 20.73
CA LEU A 55 -18.27 -31.11 20.68
C LEU A 55 -17.72 -31.26 19.25
N ASP A 56 -18.22 -32.20 18.46
CA ASP A 56 -17.81 -32.41 17.07
C ASP A 56 -17.96 -31.16 16.19
N ARG A 57 -19.00 -30.35 16.46
CA ARG A 57 -19.23 -29.11 15.72
C ARG A 57 -18.26 -28.02 16.16
N LEU A 58 -17.90 -28.01 17.45
CA LEU A 58 -16.89 -27.11 18.00
C LEU A 58 -15.51 -27.40 17.39
N GLU A 59 -15.12 -28.67 17.32
CA GLU A 59 -13.86 -29.10 16.70
C GLU A 59 -13.79 -28.73 15.21
N LYS A 60 -14.90 -28.91 14.48
CA LYS A 60 -15.00 -28.46 13.08
C LYS A 60 -14.88 -26.94 12.91
N LEU A 61 -15.45 -26.16 13.82
CA LEU A 61 -15.33 -24.69 13.78
C LEU A 61 -13.89 -24.26 14.11
N TYR A 62 -13.27 -24.94 15.05
CA TYR A 62 -11.89 -24.69 15.44
C TYR A 62 -10.91 -24.98 14.30
N SER A 63 -11.03 -26.14 13.64
CA SER A 63 -10.21 -26.48 12.47
C SER A 63 -10.42 -25.49 11.31
N LYS A 64 -11.66 -25.05 11.09
CA LYS A 64 -11.97 -24.01 10.10
C LYS A 64 -11.29 -22.67 10.41
N GLU A 65 -11.20 -22.27 11.68
CA GLU A 65 -10.48 -21.05 12.05
C GLU A 65 -8.96 -21.17 11.89
N GLN A 66 -8.39 -22.37 12.10
CA GLN A 66 -6.98 -22.63 11.78
C GLN A 66 -6.71 -22.56 10.26
N GLU A 67 -7.61 -23.12 9.44
CA GLU A 67 -7.52 -23.02 7.98
C GLU A 67 -7.65 -21.58 7.48
N ARG A 68 -8.62 -20.84 8.04
CA ARG A 68 -8.80 -19.41 7.75
C ARG A 68 -7.53 -18.62 8.06
N ARG A 69 -6.89 -18.89 9.21
CA ARG A 69 -5.62 -18.26 9.56
C ARG A 69 -4.54 -18.52 8.51
N LYS A 70 -4.36 -19.77 8.10
CA LYS A 70 -3.38 -20.14 7.07
C LYS A 70 -3.62 -19.37 5.77
N THR A 71 -4.88 -19.29 5.35
CA THR A 71 -5.28 -18.51 4.17
C THR A 71 -4.93 -17.02 4.31
N ILE A 72 -5.13 -16.42 5.49
CA ILE A 72 -4.76 -15.02 5.75
C ILE A 72 -3.24 -14.83 5.72
N GLU A 73 -2.48 -15.76 6.28
CA GLU A 73 -1.00 -15.72 6.25
C GLU A 73 -0.46 -15.85 4.83
N ASP A 74 -1.04 -16.73 4.01
CA ASP A 74 -0.63 -16.88 2.62
C ASP A 74 -0.97 -15.62 1.80
N LYS A 75 -2.13 -14.99 2.03
CA LYS A 75 -2.44 -13.67 1.45
C LYS A 75 -1.45 -12.59 1.89
N ALA A 76 -1.03 -12.59 3.15
CA ALA A 76 -0.04 -11.64 3.65
C ALA A 76 1.32 -11.83 2.96
N LYS A 77 1.77 -13.08 2.75
CA LYS A 77 2.99 -13.39 1.98
C LYS A 77 2.89 -12.92 0.53
N VAL A 78 1.76 -13.17 -0.12
CA VAL A 78 1.51 -12.69 -1.49
C VAL A 78 1.59 -11.16 -1.56
N ASN A 79 1.07 -10.44 -0.56
CA ASN A 79 1.21 -8.98 -0.49
C ASN A 79 2.67 -8.55 -0.37
N VAL A 80 3.49 -9.24 0.43
CA VAL A 80 4.94 -8.97 0.52
C VAL A 80 5.59 -9.12 -0.86
N THR A 81 5.29 -10.21 -1.57
CA THR A 81 5.78 -10.41 -2.95
C THR A 81 5.29 -9.30 -3.90
N GLY A 82 4.03 -8.89 -3.79
CA GLY A 82 3.46 -7.79 -4.57
C GLY A 82 4.16 -6.45 -4.34
N ILE A 83 4.54 -6.16 -3.10
CA ILE A 83 5.33 -4.96 -2.75
C ILE A 83 6.71 -5.03 -3.39
N THR A 84 7.38 -6.18 -3.33
CA THR A 84 8.69 -6.37 -3.98
C THR A 84 8.60 -6.09 -5.47
N LEU A 85 7.60 -6.64 -6.16
CA LEU A 85 7.39 -6.38 -7.58
C LEU A 85 7.12 -4.90 -7.87
N ALA A 86 6.29 -4.24 -7.06
CA ALA A 86 6.00 -2.83 -7.23
C ALA A 86 7.24 -1.95 -6.98
N LEU A 87 8.10 -2.29 -6.03
CA LEU A 87 9.39 -1.63 -5.82
C LEU A 87 10.33 -1.83 -7.02
N THR A 88 10.40 -3.03 -7.59
CA THR A 88 11.17 -3.28 -8.82
C THR A 88 10.69 -2.38 -9.96
N LEU A 89 9.37 -2.30 -10.18
CA LEU A 89 8.78 -1.43 -11.20
C LEU A 89 9.07 0.06 -10.92
N LEU A 90 8.99 0.49 -9.67
CA LEU A 90 9.34 1.84 -9.26
C LEU A 90 10.81 2.15 -9.58
N SER A 91 11.74 1.26 -9.22
CA SER A 91 13.16 1.41 -9.55
C SER A 91 13.41 1.49 -11.06
N SER A 92 12.80 0.60 -11.86
CA SER A 92 12.89 0.65 -13.32
C SER A 92 12.33 1.96 -13.89
N SER A 93 11.23 2.46 -13.32
CA SER A 93 10.62 3.74 -13.73
C SER A 93 11.52 4.93 -13.42
N ILE A 94 12.22 4.93 -12.28
CA ILE A 94 13.22 5.97 -11.97
C ILE A 94 14.35 5.97 -13.01
N THR A 95 14.88 4.79 -13.37
CA THR A 95 15.92 4.68 -14.41
C THR A 95 15.43 5.20 -15.75
N PHE A 96 14.19 4.89 -16.13
CA PHE A 96 13.57 5.41 -17.34
C PHE A 96 13.48 6.94 -17.30
N LEU A 97 12.97 7.51 -16.21
CA LEU A 97 12.85 8.97 -16.03
C LEU A 97 14.21 9.67 -16.00
N ASN A 98 15.24 9.08 -15.40
CA ASN A 98 16.61 9.64 -15.37
C ASN A 98 17.35 9.51 -16.70
N GLY A 99 17.02 8.50 -17.52
CA GLY A 99 17.60 8.30 -18.85
C GLY A 99 17.09 9.32 -19.89
N THR A 100 15.91 9.89 -19.64
CA THR A 100 15.52 11.13 -20.31
C THR A 100 16.39 12.25 -19.75
N LYS A 101 17.01 13.09 -20.59
CA LYS A 101 17.83 14.24 -20.13
C LYS A 101 16.94 15.34 -19.51
N THR A 102 16.16 14.99 -18.50
CA THR A 102 15.36 15.88 -17.65
C THR A 102 16.22 16.82 -16.81
N SER A 103 17.54 16.70 -16.82
CA SER A 103 18.46 17.61 -16.14
C SER A 103 18.42 19.06 -16.67
N ASN A 104 17.80 19.31 -17.83
CA ASN A 104 17.58 20.66 -18.37
C ASN A 104 16.11 21.02 -18.58
N ILE A 105 15.16 20.23 -18.04
CA ILE A 105 13.73 20.49 -18.22
C ILE A 105 13.27 21.52 -17.19
N LYS A 106 13.80 22.75 -17.29
CA LYS A 106 13.07 23.92 -16.79
C LYS A 106 11.94 24.18 -17.78
N LEU A 107 10.85 23.43 -17.66
CA LEU A 107 9.58 23.88 -18.24
C LEU A 107 9.28 25.24 -17.60
N GLU A 108 8.94 26.25 -18.40
CA GLU A 108 8.58 27.60 -17.94
C GLU A 108 7.43 27.61 -16.91
N HIS A 109 6.81 26.47 -16.64
CA HIS A 109 5.81 26.25 -15.61
C HIS A 109 6.24 25.13 -14.66
N GLY A 110 6.89 25.48 -13.54
CA GLY A 110 7.40 24.54 -12.50
C GLY A 110 6.35 23.62 -11.86
N VAL A 111 5.07 23.74 -12.23
CA VAL A 111 3.94 22.96 -11.70
C VAL A 111 4.04 21.46 -12.06
N THR A 112 4.65 21.09 -13.20
CA THR A 112 4.68 19.68 -13.64
C THR A 112 5.73 18.83 -12.94
N GLU A 113 6.87 19.41 -12.55
CA GLU A 113 7.91 18.70 -11.81
C GLU A 113 7.45 18.38 -10.39
N ASP A 114 6.78 19.34 -9.74
CA ASP A 114 6.21 19.19 -8.41
C ASP A 114 5.15 18.07 -8.37
N ILE A 115 4.32 17.96 -9.43
CA ILE A 115 3.32 16.89 -9.55
C ILE A 115 3.98 15.51 -9.68
N LEU A 116 5.04 15.39 -10.49
CA LEU A 116 5.78 14.13 -10.63
C LEU A 116 6.46 13.73 -9.32
N LEU A 117 7.06 14.70 -8.62
CA LEU A 117 7.65 14.48 -7.30
C LEU A 117 6.58 14.03 -6.28
N LEU A 118 5.41 14.65 -6.29
CA LEU A 118 4.30 14.29 -5.41
C LEU A 118 3.76 12.89 -5.69
N LEU A 119 3.61 12.51 -6.97
CA LEU A 119 3.22 11.15 -7.37
C LEU A 119 4.26 10.12 -6.96
N PHE A 120 5.54 10.44 -7.12
CA PHE A 120 6.63 9.58 -6.69
C PHE A 120 6.61 9.35 -5.17
N LEU A 121 6.53 10.45 -4.40
CA LEU A 121 6.47 10.40 -2.94
C LEU A 121 5.21 9.63 -2.47
N SER A 122 4.06 9.88 -3.10
CA SER A 122 2.82 9.17 -2.80
C SER A 122 2.94 7.67 -3.05
N THR A 123 3.54 7.26 -4.17
CA THR A 123 3.80 5.85 -4.49
C THR A 123 4.66 5.20 -3.41
N PHE A 124 5.75 5.86 -3.01
CA PHE A 124 6.64 5.36 -1.98
C PHE A 124 5.93 5.23 -0.62
N ILE A 125 5.14 6.24 -0.22
CA ILE A 125 4.35 6.20 1.02
C ILE A 125 3.38 5.03 1.02
N TYR A 126 2.64 4.81 -0.08
CA TYR A 126 1.72 3.69 -0.18
C TYR A 126 2.42 2.34 -0.08
N LEU A 127 3.55 2.14 -0.78
CA LEU A 127 4.31 0.88 -0.66
C LEU A 127 4.86 0.67 0.74
N PHE A 128 5.37 1.73 1.39
CA PHE A 128 5.90 1.66 2.73
C PHE A 128 4.82 1.30 3.76
N LEU A 129 3.67 1.96 3.71
CA LEU A 129 2.52 1.64 4.57
C LEU A 129 1.98 0.23 4.30
N GLY A 130 1.92 -0.17 3.02
CA GLY A 130 1.54 -1.52 2.62
C GLY A 130 2.47 -2.60 3.18
N ALA A 131 3.78 -2.34 3.21
CA ALA A 131 4.78 -3.23 3.79
C ALA A 131 4.65 -3.34 5.30
N LEU A 132 4.46 -2.21 5.99
CA LEU A 132 4.25 -2.21 7.43
C LEU A 132 3.01 -3.02 7.82
N ASP A 133 1.91 -2.88 7.07
CA ASP A 133 0.68 -3.62 7.34
C ASP A 133 0.83 -5.13 7.02
N ALA A 134 1.54 -5.50 5.95
CA ALA A 134 1.84 -6.91 5.66
C ALA A 134 2.70 -7.55 6.77
N ILE A 135 3.73 -6.84 7.23
CA ILE A 135 4.60 -7.31 8.32
C ILE A 135 3.80 -7.45 9.61
N LYS A 136 2.94 -6.48 9.96
CA LYS A 136 2.06 -6.58 11.13
C LYS A 136 1.16 -7.80 11.03
N ALA A 137 0.56 -8.06 9.87
CA ALA A 137 -0.29 -9.23 9.66
C ALA A 137 0.47 -10.55 9.90
N LEU A 138 1.73 -10.63 9.48
CA LEU A 138 2.60 -11.80 9.70
C LEU A 138 3.07 -11.92 11.16
N GLN A 139 3.36 -10.81 11.83
CA GLN A 139 3.86 -10.79 13.21
C GLN A 139 2.81 -11.09 14.27
N LEU A 140 1.51 -10.99 13.95
CA LEU A 140 0.40 -11.36 14.84
C LEU A 140 0.34 -12.88 15.05
N GLY A 141 1.37 -13.50 15.64
CA GLY A 141 1.50 -14.94 15.82
C GLY A 141 0.68 -15.55 16.97
N LEU A 142 -0.25 -14.80 17.58
CA LEU A 142 -1.05 -15.31 18.70
C LEU A 142 -2.06 -16.34 18.19
N VAL A 143 -1.84 -17.58 18.59
CA VAL A 143 -2.71 -18.72 18.33
C VAL A 143 -3.14 -19.25 19.69
N TYR A 144 -4.43 -19.25 19.93
CA TYR A 144 -5.00 -19.96 21.06
C TYR A 144 -5.20 -21.40 20.61
N ASP A 145 -4.17 -22.20 20.91
CA ASP A 145 -4.16 -23.64 20.68
C ASP A 145 -4.39 -24.38 21.99
N ILE A 146 -4.97 -25.56 21.89
CA ILE A 146 -5.12 -26.46 23.03
C ILE A 146 -3.83 -27.26 23.12
N TYR A 147 -2.99 -26.98 24.11
CA TYR A 147 -1.75 -27.72 24.29
C TYR A 147 -2.05 -29.15 24.76
N LEU A 148 -1.21 -30.10 24.35
CA LEU A 148 -1.32 -31.51 24.74
C LEU A 148 -1.39 -31.70 26.27
N SER A 149 -0.69 -30.85 27.03
CA SER A 149 -0.72 -30.83 28.49
C SER A 149 -2.09 -30.43 29.06
N ASP A 150 -2.82 -29.58 28.35
CA ASP A 150 -4.16 -29.15 28.72
C ASP A 150 -5.18 -30.19 28.25
N GLU A 151 -4.94 -30.84 27.12
CA GLU A 151 -5.78 -31.93 26.61
C GLU A 151 -5.77 -33.16 27.54
N ILE A 152 -4.60 -33.52 28.09
CA ILE A 152 -4.46 -34.59 29.11
C ILE A 152 -5.19 -34.21 30.41
N LYS A 153 -5.15 -32.94 30.83
CA LYS A 153 -5.89 -32.44 32.01
C LYS A 153 -7.40 -32.35 31.77
N MET A 154 -7.83 -32.11 30.53
CA MET A 154 -9.24 -32.06 30.15
C MET A 154 -9.84 -33.45 30.03
N ALA A 155 -9.08 -34.43 29.54
CA ALA A 155 -9.49 -35.83 29.48
C ALA A 155 -9.85 -36.40 30.87
N SER A 156 -9.18 -35.93 31.94
CA SER A 156 -9.48 -36.34 33.32
C SER A 156 -10.60 -35.53 34.00
N LYS A 157 -10.97 -34.36 33.48
CA LYS A 157 -11.98 -33.44 34.06
C LYS A 157 -13.32 -33.42 33.33
N GLY A 158 -13.48 -34.22 32.27
CA GLY A 158 -14.73 -34.40 31.54
C GLY A 158 -14.92 -33.46 30.34
N SER A 159 -15.84 -33.84 29.46
CA SER A 159 -16.10 -33.22 28.15
C SER A 159 -16.49 -31.74 28.22
N TYR A 160 -17.06 -31.30 29.34
CA TYR A 160 -17.47 -29.93 29.60
C TYR A 160 -16.29 -28.94 29.55
N LEU A 161 -15.17 -29.28 30.21
CA LEU A 161 -14.00 -28.40 30.26
C LEU A 161 -13.39 -28.20 28.87
N ARG A 162 -13.39 -29.27 28.06
CA ARG A 162 -12.96 -29.25 26.65
C ARG A 162 -13.83 -28.35 25.79
N CYS A 163 -15.16 -28.41 25.93
CA CYS A 163 -16.05 -27.48 25.23
C CYS A 163 -15.77 -26.01 25.61
N LEU A 164 -15.54 -25.73 26.89
CA LEU A 164 -15.29 -24.38 27.38
C LEU A 164 -13.95 -23.82 26.85
N GLU A 165 -12.87 -24.57 26.91
CA GLU A 165 -11.58 -24.10 26.38
C GLU A 165 -11.60 -23.95 24.85
N LEU A 166 -12.25 -24.87 24.16
CA LEU A 166 -12.32 -24.85 22.70
C LEU A 166 -13.20 -23.70 22.20
N SER A 167 -14.32 -23.40 22.86
CA SER A 167 -15.14 -22.21 22.58
C SER A 167 -14.37 -20.90 22.80
N LYS A 168 -13.60 -20.82 23.89
CA LYS A 168 -12.74 -19.67 24.20
C LYS A 168 -11.68 -19.48 23.12
N SER A 169 -10.98 -20.55 22.74
CA SER A 169 -9.96 -20.54 21.69
C SER A 169 -10.53 -20.12 20.34
N ILE A 170 -11.71 -20.62 19.95
CA ILE A 170 -12.42 -20.18 18.72
C ILE A 170 -12.66 -18.66 18.78
N HIS A 171 -13.18 -18.14 19.88
CA HIS A 171 -13.55 -16.73 19.96
C HIS A 171 -12.32 -15.81 19.91
N PHE A 172 -11.25 -16.14 20.62
CA PHE A 172 -10.01 -15.37 20.54
C PHE A 172 -9.39 -15.47 19.14
N ASN A 173 -9.28 -16.68 18.58
CA ASN A 173 -8.74 -16.89 17.24
C ASN A 173 -9.54 -16.09 16.19
N TYR A 174 -10.87 -16.07 16.28
CA TYR A 174 -11.72 -15.27 15.40
C TYR A 174 -11.38 -13.77 15.47
N LYS A 175 -11.23 -13.20 16.68
CA LYS A 175 -10.91 -11.78 16.85
C LYS A 175 -9.50 -11.44 16.36
N TYR A 176 -8.50 -12.28 16.65
CA TYR A 176 -7.13 -12.08 16.17
C TYR A 176 -7.02 -12.25 14.65
N ASN A 177 -7.69 -13.25 14.08
CA ASN A 177 -7.79 -13.45 12.63
C ASN A 177 -8.44 -12.23 11.95
N THR A 178 -9.47 -11.64 12.57
CA THR A 178 -10.08 -10.40 12.06
C THR A 178 -9.10 -9.23 12.04
N ILE A 179 -8.26 -9.09 13.08
CA ILE A 179 -7.21 -8.06 13.10
C ILE A 179 -6.19 -8.28 11.98
N LYS A 180 -5.74 -9.53 11.78
CA LYS A 180 -4.83 -9.88 10.67
C LYS A 180 -5.46 -9.54 9.33
N GLU A 181 -6.70 -9.95 9.12
CA GLU A 181 -7.43 -9.74 7.86
C GLU A 181 -7.58 -8.26 7.52
N ASN A 182 -7.81 -7.40 8.51
CA ASN A 182 -7.83 -5.94 8.31
C ASN A 182 -6.47 -5.40 7.85
N PHE A 183 -5.37 -5.88 8.42
CA PHE A 183 -4.02 -5.49 7.98
C PHE A 183 -3.69 -6.02 6.58
N VAL A 184 -4.05 -7.27 6.25
CA VAL A 184 -3.87 -7.84 4.91
C VAL A 184 -4.65 -7.06 3.86
N THR A 185 -5.90 -6.72 4.16
CA THR A 185 -6.76 -5.94 3.25
C THR A 185 -6.19 -4.54 3.05
N SER A 186 -5.78 -3.87 4.13
CA SER A 186 -5.12 -2.56 4.06
C SER A 186 -3.83 -2.58 3.24
N SER A 187 -2.99 -3.58 3.46
CA SER A 187 -1.77 -3.79 2.69
C SER A 187 -2.05 -3.93 1.19
N TYR A 188 -3.05 -4.73 0.83
CA TYR A 188 -3.48 -4.92 -0.55
C TYR A 188 -4.01 -3.63 -1.19
N ASP A 189 -4.84 -2.86 -0.48
CA ASP A 189 -5.37 -1.59 -0.98
C ASP A 189 -4.26 -0.54 -1.16
N ASN A 190 -3.28 -0.50 -0.25
CA ASN A 190 -2.09 0.33 -0.40
C ASN A 190 -1.25 -0.06 -1.64
N ILE A 191 -1.05 -1.35 -1.90
CA ILE A 191 -0.35 -1.83 -3.10
C ILE A 191 -1.09 -1.38 -4.37
N LYS A 192 -2.42 -1.50 -4.39
CA LYS A 192 -3.24 -1.01 -5.52
C LYS A 192 -3.05 0.48 -5.77
N ASN A 193 -3.16 1.29 -4.72
CA ASN A 193 -2.98 2.74 -4.82
C ASN A 193 -1.57 3.11 -5.31
N ALA A 194 -0.54 2.39 -4.83
CA ALA A 194 0.83 2.56 -5.31
C ALA A 194 0.97 2.24 -6.82
N ILE A 195 0.39 1.14 -7.28
CA ILE A 195 0.44 0.76 -8.70
C ILE A 195 -0.26 1.81 -9.58
N ILE A 196 -1.42 2.32 -9.12
CA ILE A 196 -2.15 3.38 -9.85
C ILE A 196 -1.30 4.66 -9.90
N ALA A 197 -0.72 5.08 -8.78
CA ALA A 197 0.15 6.26 -8.73
C ALA A 197 1.40 6.09 -9.62
N LEU A 198 2.00 4.90 -9.63
CA LEU A 198 3.14 4.56 -10.48
C LEU A 198 2.75 4.60 -11.98
N LEU A 199 1.58 4.08 -12.35
CA LEU A 199 1.09 4.13 -13.71
C LEU A 199 0.93 5.59 -14.17
N LEU A 200 0.34 6.44 -13.33
CA LEU A 200 0.20 7.87 -13.61
C LEU A 200 1.55 8.56 -13.74
N LEU A 201 2.52 8.23 -12.88
CA LEU A 201 3.88 8.74 -12.95
C LEU A 201 4.54 8.43 -14.30
N VAL A 202 4.46 7.18 -14.75
CA VAL A 202 5.07 6.74 -16.02
C VAL A 202 4.36 7.37 -17.22
N LEU A 203 3.02 7.42 -17.22
CA LEU A 203 2.26 8.04 -18.30
C LEU A 203 2.57 9.52 -18.43
N LEU A 204 2.53 10.26 -17.32
CA LEU A 204 2.81 11.69 -17.31
C LEU A 204 4.26 11.97 -17.71
N GLY A 205 5.22 11.20 -17.18
CA GLY A 205 6.63 11.30 -17.54
C GLY A 205 6.88 11.02 -19.04
N SER A 206 6.18 10.03 -19.61
CA SER A 206 6.28 9.70 -21.04
C SER A 206 5.73 10.81 -21.93
N ILE A 207 4.58 11.40 -21.56
CA ILE A 207 4.01 12.55 -22.28
C ILE A 207 4.98 13.73 -22.25
N MET A 208 5.56 14.03 -21.09
CA MET A 208 6.55 15.11 -20.96
C MET A 208 7.78 14.87 -21.82
N TYR A 209 8.28 13.63 -21.88
CA TYR A 209 9.41 13.27 -22.73
C TYR A 209 9.14 13.56 -24.21
N VAL A 210 7.95 13.20 -24.71
CA VAL A 210 7.57 13.43 -26.12
C VAL A 210 7.44 14.93 -26.43
N ILE A 211 6.81 15.70 -25.54
CA ILE A 211 6.64 17.16 -25.72
C ILE A 211 8.02 17.85 -25.78
N ASN A 212 8.92 17.52 -24.85
CA ASN A 212 10.23 18.16 -24.79
C ASN A 212 11.15 17.75 -25.95
N GLY A 213 11.12 16.48 -26.37
CA GLY A 213 11.90 16.03 -27.53
C GLY A 213 11.50 16.72 -28.84
N ASN A 214 10.25 17.15 -28.98
CA ASN A 214 9.81 17.94 -30.12
C ASN A 214 10.29 19.40 -30.03
N ASN A 215 10.31 19.99 -28.83
CA ASN A 215 10.77 21.37 -28.62
C ASN A 215 12.28 21.53 -28.89
N GLU A 216 13.11 20.57 -28.47
CA GLU A 216 14.55 20.59 -28.76
C GLU A 216 14.82 20.55 -30.27
N LYS A 217 14.15 19.66 -31.02
CA LYS A 217 14.28 19.58 -32.48
C LYS A 217 13.87 20.88 -33.18
N ILE A 218 12.84 21.54 -32.67
CA ILE A 218 12.39 22.84 -33.19
C ILE A 218 13.45 23.92 -32.92
N GLN A 219 13.99 23.99 -31.70
CA GLN A 219 15.06 24.96 -31.36
C GLN A 219 16.32 24.74 -32.20
N ASP A 220 16.75 23.49 -32.40
CA ASP A 220 17.94 23.19 -33.21
C ASP A 220 17.73 23.58 -34.68
N LYS A 221 16.52 23.38 -35.21
CA LYS A 221 16.14 23.85 -36.55
C LYS A 221 16.19 25.38 -36.66
N TYR A 222 15.71 26.11 -35.65
CA TYR A 222 15.81 27.58 -35.63
C TYR A 222 17.27 28.06 -35.53
N LYS A 223 18.11 27.42 -34.71
CA LYS A 223 19.54 27.76 -34.61
C LYS A 223 20.27 27.54 -35.95
N MET A 224 19.98 26.47 -36.66
CA MET A 224 20.55 26.23 -38.00
C MET A 224 20.08 27.27 -39.04
N LEU A 225 18.82 27.68 -39.00
CA LEU A 225 18.30 28.73 -39.89
C LEU A 225 18.94 30.11 -39.63
N ILE A 226 19.13 30.46 -38.35
CA ILE A 226 19.80 31.71 -37.97
C ILE A 226 21.28 31.68 -38.40
N ALA A 227 21.97 30.56 -38.18
CA ALA A 227 23.36 30.38 -38.62
C ALA A 227 23.49 30.53 -40.15
N ASN A 228 22.60 29.90 -40.93
CA ASN A 228 22.62 30.03 -42.39
C ASN A 228 22.33 31.45 -42.88
N ASN A 229 21.37 32.16 -42.28
CA ASN A 229 21.09 33.55 -42.65
C ASN A 229 22.26 34.49 -42.31
N SER A 230 22.96 34.24 -41.21
CA SER A 230 24.17 35.02 -40.85
C SER A 230 25.30 34.81 -41.87
N LEU A 231 25.50 33.60 -42.39
CA LEU A 231 26.49 33.30 -43.43
C LEU A 231 26.15 33.98 -44.78
N ILE A 232 24.87 34.08 -45.15
CA ILE A 232 24.42 34.78 -46.36
C ILE A 232 24.68 36.29 -46.23
N SER A 233 24.46 36.90 -45.06
CA SER A 233 24.72 38.33 -44.84
C SER A 233 26.20 38.72 -44.90
N ILE A 234 27.11 37.80 -44.60
CA ILE A 234 28.56 38.03 -44.68
C ILE A 234 29.06 37.92 -46.14
N ASN A 235 28.45 37.05 -46.95
CA ASN A 235 28.91 36.81 -48.32
C ASN A 235 28.46 37.87 -49.34
N ILE A 236 27.54 38.76 -48.98
CA ILE A 236 27.07 39.85 -49.85
C ILE A 236 27.92 41.14 -49.68
N SER A 237 28.83 41.19 -48.71
CA SER A 237 29.54 42.43 -48.31
C SER A 237 31.00 42.69 -48.77
N PRO A 238 31.68 41.92 -49.64
CA PRO A 238 33.00 42.37 -50.14
C PRO A 238 33.04 42.92 -51.58
N CYS A 239 31.94 42.96 -52.35
CA CYS A 239 32.06 43.28 -53.79
C CYS A 239 31.70 44.72 -54.23
N ILE A 240 31.29 45.64 -53.35
CA ILE A 240 30.77 46.96 -53.80
C ILE A 240 31.78 48.13 -53.63
N TYR A 241 32.92 47.96 -52.94
CA TYR A 241 33.93 49.03 -52.80
C TYR A 241 35.19 48.77 -53.63
N ARG A 242 35.05 48.70 -54.96
CA ARG A 242 36.22 48.76 -55.87
C ARG A 242 35.86 49.33 -57.25
N ASN A 243 35.34 50.55 -57.29
CA ASN A 243 35.48 51.44 -58.46
C ASN A 243 34.79 52.78 -58.20
N ILE A 244 35.50 53.72 -57.56
CA ILE A 244 35.34 55.15 -57.84
C ILE A 244 36.76 55.71 -57.81
N ASN A 245 37.31 55.92 -59.01
CA ASN A 245 38.46 56.78 -59.28
C ASN A 245 38.10 58.24 -59.02
#